data_AF-A0A0C9YJU4-F1
#
_entry.id   AF-A0A0C9YJU4-F1
#
_cell.length_a   1.000
_cell.length_b   1.000
_cell.length_c   1.000
_cell.angle_alpha   90.00
_cell.angle_beta   90.00
_cell.angle_gamma   90.00
#
_symmetry.space_group_name_H-M   'P 1'
#
loop_
_entity.id
_entity.type
_entity.pdbx_description
1 polymer ?
#
loop_
_entity_poly.entity_id
_entity_poly.type
_entity_poly.pdbx_seq_one_letter_code
_entity_poly.pdbx_strand_id
1 'polypeptide(L)'
;KEWLRDISYAEEFWNSISGLVLPDLARVGKDAIAAKENWVVTQPLSGTQWPSIYVGLDVIVNQETPPHQDKVSAPSLLDLLVSLGTHDAQFHISNLGSIFGYQPGTMIYLAGKLLHHSVPKWENGERIALAHYMKDAVHNKFGVGRPAFTQQKDLLGRFLPS
;
A
#
# COMPACT_ATOMS: atom_id res chain seq x y z
N LYS A 1 -8.62 -18.30 -7.09
CA LYS A 1 -9.99 -17.76 -7.28
C LYS A 1 -10.71 -17.73 -5.95
N GLU A 2 -10.84 -18.86 -5.26
CA GLU A 2 -11.30 -18.91 -3.86
C GLU A 2 -10.49 -17.96 -2.97
N TRP A 3 -9.15 -18.06 -3.04
CA TRP A 3 -8.25 -17.14 -2.32
C TRP A 3 -8.56 -15.65 -2.52
N LEU A 4 -9.00 -15.22 -3.72
CA LEU A 4 -9.30 -13.81 -3.99
C LEU A 4 -10.56 -13.38 -3.25
N ARG A 5 -11.57 -14.26 -3.20
CA ARG A 5 -12.77 -14.08 -2.38
C ARG A 5 -12.42 -14.11 -0.90
N ASP A 6 -11.54 -15.01 -0.49
CA ASP A 6 -11.15 -15.18 0.91
C ASP A 6 -10.39 -13.98 1.47
N ILE A 7 -9.61 -13.28 0.63
CA ILE A 7 -8.94 -12.03 1.06
C ILE A 7 -9.80 -10.79 0.89
N SER A 8 -10.94 -10.86 0.18
CA SER A 8 -11.72 -9.67 -0.17
C SER A 8 -12.17 -8.87 1.05
N TYR A 9 -12.54 -9.54 2.16
CA TYR A 9 -12.94 -8.84 3.38
C TYR A 9 -11.78 -8.02 3.99
N ALA A 10 -10.55 -8.55 3.92
CA ALA A 10 -9.38 -7.88 4.48
C ALA A 10 -9.00 -6.67 3.60
N GLU A 11 -9.08 -6.84 2.28
CA GLU A 11 -8.89 -5.75 1.32
C GLU A 11 -9.94 -4.66 1.48
N GLU A 12 -11.22 -5.01 1.67
CA GLU A 12 -12.29 -4.05 1.98
C GLU A 12 -12.03 -3.27 3.27
N PHE A 13 -11.51 -3.94 4.30
CA PHE A 13 -11.11 -3.30 5.55
C PHE A 13 -9.98 -2.28 5.34
N TRP A 14 -8.90 -2.67 4.64
CA TRP A 14 -7.78 -1.77 4.35
C TRP A 14 -8.15 -0.63 3.40
N ASN A 15 -9.01 -0.89 2.42
CA ASN A 15 -9.58 0.12 1.54
C ASN A 15 -10.41 1.14 2.33
N SER A 16 -11.18 0.70 3.32
CA SER A 16 -11.99 1.57 4.17
C SER A 16 -11.12 2.49 5.01
N ILE A 17 -10.04 1.97 5.62
CA ILE A 17 -9.05 2.78 6.33
C ILE A 17 -8.41 3.79 5.37
N SER A 18 -7.95 3.33 4.20
CA SER A 18 -7.34 4.19 3.18
C SER A 18 -8.29 5.29 2.72
N GLY A 19 -9.58 4.98 2.55
CA GLY A 19 -10.60 5.97 2.19
C GLY A 19 -10.83 7.04 3.26
N LEU A 20 -10.58 6.70 4.52
CA LEU A 20 -10.69 7.64 5.64
C LEU A 20 -9.43 8.51 5.78
N VAL A 21 -8.25 7.88 5.77
CA VAL A 21 -6.99 8.59 6.06
C VAL A 21 -6.32 9.20 4.84
N LEU A 22 -6.59 8.68 3.64
CA LEU A 22 -5.96 9.10 2.39
C LEU A 22 -7.02 9.13 1.26
N PRO A 23 -8.08 9.96 1.39
CA PRO A 23 -9.25 9.90 0.51
C PRO A 23 -8.90 10.10 -0.98
N ASP A 24 -7.97 11.00 -1.29
CA ASP A 24 -7.53 11.22 -2.67
C ASP A 24 -6.74 10.04 -3.23
N LEU A 25 -5.88 9.39 -2.43
CA LEU A 25 -5.19 8.17 -2.81
C LEU A 25 -6.18 7.02 -3.06
N ALA A 26 -7.17 6.87 -2.19
CA ALA A 26 -8.21 5.87 -2.35
C ALA A 26 -9.04 6.09 -3.62
N ARG A 27 -9.37 7.34 -3.93
CA ARG A 27 -10.10 7.71 -5.16
C ARG A 27 -9.31 7.38 -6.42
N VAL A 28 -8.06 7.86 -6.53
CA VAL A 28 -7.23 7.59 -7.72
C VAL A 28 -6.88 6.11 -7.87
N GLY A 29 -6.77 5.37 -6.76
CA GLY A 29 -6.63 3.91 -6.78
C GLY A 29 -7.85 3.23 -7.41
N LYS A 30 -9.06 3.56 -6.93
CA LYS A 30 -10.31 3.07 -7.51
C LYS A 30 -10.44 3.41 -9.00
N ASP A 31 -10.11 4.65 -9.37
CA ASP A 31 -10.15 5.11 -10.76
C ASP A 31 -9.17 4.31 -11.63
N ALA A 32 -7.95 4.03 -11.13
CA ALA A 32 -6.96 3.22 -11.84
C ALA A 32 -7.40 1.75 -12.02
N ILE A 33 -8.03 1.15 -11.01
CA ILE A 33 -8.59 -0.21 -11.10
C ILE A 33 -9.77 -0.26 -12.06
N ALA A 34 -10.72 0.66 -11.97
CA ALA A 34 -11.88 0.74 -12.87
C ALA A 34 -11.47 0.98 -14.33
N ALA A 35 -10.49 1.87 -14.57
CA ALA A 35 -9.96 2.11 -15.90
C ALA A 35 -9.28 0.87 -16.49
N LYS A 36 -8.58 0.08 -15.65
CA LYS A 36 -8.01 -1.21 -16.07
C LYS A 36 -9.11 -2.19 -16.48
N GLU A 37 -10.19 -2.32 -15.72
CA GLU A 37 -11.29 -3.26 -16.02
C GLU A 37 -11.92 -2.98 -17.39
N ASN A 38 -12.05 -1.71 -17.78
CA ASN A 38 -12.58 -1.32 -19.10
C ASN A 38 -11.66 -1.69 -20.28
N TRP A 39 -10.38 -1.95 -20.04
CA TRP A 39 -9.37 -2.23 -21.07
C TRP A 39 -9.00 -3.70 -21.21
N VAL A 40 -9.43 -4.55 -20.27
CA VAL A 40 -9.19 -5.99 -20.36
C VAL A 40 -10.20 -6.57 -21.37
N VAL A 41 -9.80 -6.62 -22.66
CA VAL A 41 -10.61 -7.13 -23.80
C VAL A 41 -10.90 -8.64 -23.68
N THR A 42 -10.11 -9.37 -22.88
CA THR A 42 -10.44 -10.73 -22.50
C THR A 42 -11.58 -10.68 -21.48
N GLN A 43 -12.67 -11.42 -21.68
CA GLN A 43 -13.66 -11.66 -20.62
C GLN A 43 -12.91 -11.88 -19.30
N PRO A 44 -13.29 -11.21 -18.19
CA PRO A 44 -12.63 -11.46 -16.91
C PRO A 44 -12.70 -12.97 -16.69
N LEU A 45 -11.53 -13.63 -16.63
CA LEU A 45 -11.38 -15.10 -16.63
C LEU A 45 -12.13 -15.81 -15.48
N SER A 46 -12.89 -15.08 -14.65
CA SER A 46 -13.63 -15.61 -13.50
C SER A 46 -14.76 -14.77 -12.88
N GLY A 47 -15.10 -13.57 -13.36
CA GLY A 47 -16.15 -12.75 -12.70
C GLY A 47 -15.86 -12.30 -11.25
N THR A 48 -14.67 -12.60 -10.70
CA THR A 48 -14.21 -12.08 -9.41
C THR A 48 -13.39 -10.82 -9.67
N GLN A 49 -13.87 -9.68 -9.17
CA GLN A 49 -13.17 -8.40 -9.28
C GLN A 49 -11.97 -8.35 -8.34
N TRP A 50 -10.98 -7.53 -8.71
CA TRP A 50 -9.84 -7.25 -7.84
C TRP A 50 -10.31 -6.38 -6.67
N PRO A 51 -10.17 -6.85 -5.41
CA PRO A 51 -10.81 -6.19 -4.27
C PRO A 51 -10.01 -5.01 -3.72
N SER A 52 -8.75 -4.80 -4.11
CA SER A 52 -7.89 -3.75 -3.57
C SER A 52 -7.97 -2.46 -4.39
N ILE A 53 -7.81 -1.30 -3.75
CA ILE A 53 -7.55 -0.03 -4.47
C ILE A 53 -6.15 0.00 -5.10
N TYR A 54 -5.22 -0.84 -4.62
CA TYR A 54 -3.85 -0.92 -5.10
C TYR A 54 -3.75 -1.78 -6.35
N VAL A 55 -2.80 -1.48 -7.24
CA VAL A 55 -2.70 -2.20 -8.53
C VAL A 55 -1.98 -3.55 -8.42
N GLY A 56 -1.31 -3.79 -7.29
CA GLY A 56 -0.61 -5.03 -6.99
C GLY A 56 -0.43 -5.24 -5.50
N LEU A 57 -0.14 -6.49 -5.15
CA LEU A 57 0.10 -6.98 -3.80
C LEU A 57 1.22 -8.02 -3.86
N ASP A 58 2.25 -7.83 -3.02
CA ASP A 58 3.29 -8.83 -2.78
C ASP A 58 3.13 -9.40 -1.36
N VAL A 59 3.29 -10.72 -1.23
CA VAL A 59 3.29 -11.42 0.06
C VAL A 59 4.73 -11.82 0.39
N ILE A 60 5.26 -11.24 1.45
CA ILE A 60 6.66 -11.43 1.87
C ILE A 60 6.66 -12.23 3.17
N VAL A 61 7.11 -13.49 3.09
CA VAL A 61 7.15 -14.42 4.22
C VAL A 61 8.60 -14.69 4.62
N ASN A 62 8.92 -14.49 5.90
CA ASN A 62 10.22 -14.77 6.52
C ASN A 62 11.44 -14.29 5.74
N GLN A 63 11.28 -13.16 5.04
CA GLN A 63 12.36 -12.49 4.33
C GLN A 63 12.71 -11.16 4.99
N GLU A 64 14.02 -10.95 5.16
CA GLU A 64 14.58 -9.62 5.37
C GLU A 64 14.35 -8.77 4.13
N THR A 65 14.24 -7.46 4.33
CA THR A 65 14.14 -6.48 3.26
C THR A 65 15.35 -5.56 3.36
N PRO A 66 16.36 -5.72 2.47
CA PRO A 66 17.54 -4.87 2.46
C PRO A 66 17.19 -3.37 2.28
N PRO A 67 18.06 -2.44 2.72
CA PRO A 67 17.82 -1.01 2.55
C PRO A 67 17.66 -0.60 1.08
N HIS A 68 16.49 -0.07 0.73
CA HIS A 68 16.19 0.36 -0.64
C HIS A 68 15.15 1.48 -0.70
N GLN A 69 14.97 2.03 -1.91
CA GLN A 69 13.87 2.90 -2.29
C GLN A 69 13.16 2.24 -3.47
N ASP A 70 11.85 2.42 -3.54
CA ASP A 70 11.07 1.94 -4.66
C ASP A 70 11.35 2.75 -5.92
N LYS A 71 11.35 2.06 -7.07
CA LYS A 71 11.70 2.68 -8.35
C LYS A 71 10.49 3.09 -9.19
N VAL A 72 9.33 2.48 -8.94
CA VAL A 72 8.24 2.38 -9.94
C VAL A 72 6.95 3.11 -9.57
N SER A 73 6.79 3.57 -8.33
CA SER A 73 5.65 4.36 -7.87
C SER A 73 6.01 5.84 -7.83
N ALA A 74 5.05 6.75 -8.01
CA ALA A 74 5.26 8.17 -7.76
C ALA A 74 5.32 8.45 -6.25
N PRO A 75 6.01 9.50 -5.81
CA PRO A 75 6.15 9.81 -4.38
C PRO A 75 4.83 9.91 -3.60
N SER A 76 3.78 10.45 -4.22
CA SER A 76 2.46 10.63 -3.58
C SER A 76 1.56 9.40 -3.64
N LEU A 77 1.95 8.37 -4.39
CA LEU A 77 1.27 7.08 -4.41
C LEU A 77 1.87 6.21 -3.31
N LEU A 78 1.40 6.43 -2.08
CA LEU A 78 1.92 5.72 -0.91
C LEU A 78 1.61 4.23 -1.01
N ASP A 79 2.57 3.40 -0.67
CA ASP A 79 2.41 1.95 -0.56
C ASP A 79 1.83 1.62 0.81
N LEU A 80 0.97 0.60 0.88
CA LEU A 80 0.40 0.10 2.12
C LEU A 80 1.11 -1.19 2.54
N LEU A 81 1.82 -1.14 3.65
CA LEU A 81 2.47 -2.28 4.27
C LEU A 81 1.66 -2.74 5.49
N VAL A 82 1.28 -4.01 5.52
CA VAL A 82 0.60 -4.63 6.67
C VAL A 82 1.48 -5.75 7.22
N SER A 83 1.82 -5.66 8.50
CA SER A 83 2.60 -6.68 9.22
C SER A 83 1.68 -7.66 9.91
N LEU A 84 1.93 -8.95 9.73
CA LEU A 84 1.17 -10.07 10.27
C LEU A 84 2.13 -11.16 10.77
N GLY A 85 1.57 -12.18 11.43
CA GLY A 85 2.32 -13.31 11.98
C GLY A 85 2.57 -13.16 13.48
N THR A 86 3.77 -13.53 13.94
CA THR A 86 4.15 -13.57 15.36
C THR A 86 5.51 -12.94 15.65
N HIS A 87 6.09 -12.29 14.64
CA HIS A 87 7.46 -11.78 14.70
C HIS A 87 7.67 -10.54 15.56
N ASP A 88 8.93 -10.25 15.89
CA ASP A 88 9.36 -9.05 16.64
C ASP A 88 10.14 -8.02 15.80
N ALA A 89 10.02 -8.10 14.47
CA ALA A 89 10.79 -7.26 13.54
C ALA A 89 10.57 -5.75 13.72
N GLN A 90 11.55 -5.00 13.22
CA GLN A 90 11.58 -3.54 13.21
C GLN A 90 11.56 -3.01 11.78
N PHE A 91 10.94 -1.85 11.59
CA PHE A 91 10.91 -1.14 10.31
C PHE A 91 11.84 0.08 10.39
N HIS A 92 12.84 0.13 9.52
CA HIS A 92 13.87 1.17 9.54
C HIS A 92 13.59 2.17 8.43
N ILE A 93 13.70 3.46 8.75
CA ILE A 93 13.69 4.56 7.78
C ILE A 93 14.98 5.35 7.95
N SER A 94 15.99 4.97 7.17
CA SER A 94 17.38 5.39 7.37
C SER A 94 17.59 6.88 7.14
N ASN A 95 16.91 7.46 6.14
CA ASN A 95 17.00 8.90 5.86
C ASN A 95 16.30 9.78 6.91
N LEU A 96 15.49 9.20 7.79
CA LEU A 96 14.93 9.87 8.96
C LEU A 96 15.63 9.47 10.27
N GLY A 97 16.68 8.63 10.21
CA GLY A 97 17.35 8.10 11.39
C GLY A 97 16.42 7.38 12.38
N SER A 98 15.31 6.83 11.88
CA SER A 98 14.20 6.37 12.71
C SER A 98 14.00 4.86 12.59
N ILE A 99 13.67 4.23 13.72
CA ILE A 99 13.36 2.80 13.82
C ILE A 99 11.99 2.68 14.49
N PHE A 100 11.08 1.95 13.85
CA PHE A 100 9.73 1.73 14.33
C PHE A 100 9.54 0.27 14.71
N GLY A 101 8.78 0.02 15.77
CA GLY A 101 8.27 -1.32 16.02
C GLY A 101 7.37 -1.74 14.86
N TYR A 102 7.61 -2.93 14.30
CA TYR A 102 6.86 -3.45 13.16
C TYR A 102 6.25 -4.80 13.52
N GLN A 103 5.57 -4.81 14.66
CA GLN A 103 4.93 -6.00 15.21
C GLN A 103 3.68 -6.37 14.40
N PRO A 104 3.21 -7.62 14.44
CA PRO A 104 1.94 -8.03 13.87
C PRO A 104 0.79 -7.08 14.25
N GLY A 105 -0.02 -6.71 13.26
CA GLY A 105 -1.07 -5.69 13.38
C GLY A 105 -0.64 -4.28 12.99
N THR A 106 0.64 -4.05 12.68
CA THR A 106 1.12 -2.74 12.24
C THR A 106 0.75 -2.47 10.78
N MET A 107 0.24 -1.26 10.51
CA MET A 107 -0.04 -0.74 9.18
C MET A 107 0.82 0.51 8.93
N ILE A 108 1.47 0.57 7.76
CA ILE A 108 2.30 1.71 7.36
C ILE A 108 1.87 2.15 5.96
N TYR A 109 1.55 3.44 5.82
CA TYR A 109 1.51 4.10 4.51
C TYR A 109 2.86 4.74 4.24
N LEU A 110 3.56 4.27 3.21
CA LEU A 110 4.95 4.61 2.96
C LEU A 110 5.12 5.31 1.61
N ALA A 111 5.82 6.44 1.60
CA ALA A 111 6.33 7.03 0.37
C ALA A 111 7.61 6.28 -0.06
N GLY A 112 7.47 5.03 -0.53
CA GLY A 112 8.58 4.11 -0.78
C GLY A 112 9.62 4.62 -1.78
N LYS A 113 9.20 5.48 -2.73
CA LYS A 113 10.11 6.18 -3.65
C LYS A 113 11.03 7.20 -2.96
N LEU A 114 10.57 7.81 -1.86
CA LEU A 114 11.31 8.86 -1.15
C LEU A 114 12.08 8.30 0.04
N LEU A 115 11.47 7.36 0.78
CA LEU A 115 11.98 6.89 2.06
C LEU A 115 12.85 5.65 1.86
N HIS A 116 14.12 5.77 2.26
CA HIS A 116 15.06 4.64 2.24
C HIS A 116 14.74 3.72 3.41
N HIS A 117 14.17 2.55 3.11
CA HIS A 117 13.55 1.70 4.10
C HIS A 117 14.06 0.26 4.05
N SER A 118 13.98 -0.41 5.19
CA SER A 118 14.38 -1.82 5.34
C SER A 118 13.65 -2.48 6.50
N VAL A 119 13.61 -3.81 6.43
CA VAL A 119 13.29 -4.68 7.58
C VAL A 119 14.48 -5.61 7.74
N PRO A 120 15.42 -5.34 8.66
CA PRO A 120 16.55 -6.22 8.89
C PRO A 120 16.11 -7.52 9.57
N LYS A 121 17.08 -8.41 9.81
CA LYS A 121 16.88 -9.62 10.60
C LYS A 121 16.19 -9.34 11.94
N TRP A 122 15.28 -10.23 12.32
CA TRP A 122 14.60 -10.27 13.61
C TRP A 122 14.91 -11.60 14.32
N GLU A 123 14.54 -11.70 15.60
CA GLU A 123 14.96 -12.82 16.44
C GLU A 123 13.88 -13.89 16.57
N ASN A 124 12.62 -13.47 16.72
CA ASN A 124 11.54 -14.37 17.10
C ASN A 124 10.37 -14.31 16.12
N GLY A 125 9.68 -15.43 15.96
CA GLY A 125 8.39 -15.52 15.28
C GLY A 125 8.43 -15.47 13.74
N GLU A 126 7.26 -15.72 13.14
CA GLU A 126 7.05 -15.70 11.70
C GLU A 126 6.66 -14.29 11.25
N ARG A 127 7.34 -13.79 10.22
CA ARG A 127 6.96 -12.54 9.56
C ARG A 127 6.17 -12.82 8.30
N ILE A 128 4.97 -12.26 8.23
CA ILE A 128 4.19 -12.15 7.00
C ILE A 128 3.94 -10.66 6.77
N ALA A 129 4.43 -10.11 5.67
CA ALA A 129 4.13 -8.75 5.26
C ALA A 129 3.37 -8.73 3.94
N LEU A 130 2.30 -7.94 3.91
CA LEU A 130 1.54 -7.65 2.71
C LEU A 130 1.92 -6.25 2.24
N ALA A 131 2.56 -6.18 1.07
CA ALA A 131 2.96 -4.93 0.45
C ALA A 131 2.04 -4.62 -0.73
N HIS A 132 1.11 -3.68 -0.53
CA HIS A 132 0.23 -3.20 -1.57
C HIS A 132 0.83 -1.94 -2.19
N TYR A 133 0.91 -1.89 -3.51
CA TYR A 133 1.58 -0.81 -4.20
C TYR A 133 0.82 -0.33 -5.43
N MET A 134 1.10 0.92 -5.78
CA MET A 134 0.68 1.53 -7.04
C MET A 134 1.84 1.51 -8.04
N LYS A 135 1.54 1.64 -9.34
CA LYS A 135 2.57 1.74 -10.39
C LYS A 135 2.32 2.93 -11.27
N ASP A 136 3.36 3.73 -11.50
CA ASP A 136 3.32 4.89 -12.39
C ASP A 136 2.86 4.51 -13.80
N ALA A 137 3.29 3.34 -14.28
CA ALA A 137 2.92 2.84 -15.59
C ALA A 137 1.41 2.61 -15.74
N VAL A 138 0.70 2.21 -14.67
CA VAL A 138 -0.75 2.00 -14.70
C VAL A 138 -1.47 3.35 -14.81
N HIS A 139 -1.09 4.32 -13.97
CA HIS A 139 -1.64 5.67 -14.02
C HIS A 139 -1.37 6.34 -15.38
N ASN A 140 -0.15 6.25 -15.89
CA ASN A 140 0.23 6.81 -17.19
C ASN A 140 -0.55 6.17 -18.34
N LYS A 141 -0.71 4.84 -18.32
CA LYS A 141 -1.44 4.11 -19.37
C LYS A 141 -2.90 4.50 -19.44
N PHE A 142 -3.53 4.77 -18.31
CA PHE A 142 -4.97 5.06 -18.23
C PHE A 142 -5.30 6.55 -18.04
N GLY A 143 -4.30 7.43 -18.06
CA GLY A 143 -4.52 8.87 -17.88
C GLY A 143 -5.05 9.26 -16.50
N VAL A 144 -4.86 8.41 -15.48
CA VAL A 144 -5.33 8.68 -14.11
C VAL A 144 -4.32 9.58 -13.40
N GLY A 145 -4.79 10.73 -12.93
CA GLY A 145 -3.98 11.69 -12.18
C GLY A 145 -3.38 11.08 -10.90
N ARG A 146 -2.28 11.68 -10.44
CA ARG A 146 -1.67 11.34 -9.14
C ARG A 146 -2.19 12.32 -8.09
N PRO A 147 -2.46 11.87 -6.86
CA PRO A 147 -2.95 12.76 -5.82
C PRO A 147 -1.79 13.63 -5.33
N ALA A 148 -2.09 14.76 -4.70
CA ALA A 148 -1.11 15.43 -3.85
C ALA A 148 -0.86 14.60 -2.58
N PHE A 149 0.20 14.91 -1.84
CA PHE A 149 0.36 14.34 -0.49
C PHE A 149 -0.77 14.82 0.42
N THR A 150 -1.34 13.89 1.18
CA THR A 150 -2.28 14.21 2.26
C THR A 150 -1.60 15.12 3.28
N GLN A 151 -2.26 16.21 3.62
CA GLN A 151 -1.81 17.18 4.61
C GLN A 151 -2.62 17.02 5.90
N GLN A 152 -2.10 17.57 7.00
CA GLN A 152 -2.78 17.54 8.30
C GLN A 152 -4.20 18.12 8.24
N LYS A 153 -4.43 19.17 7.44
CA LYS A 153 -5.75 19.78 7.23
C LYS A 153 -6.76 18.83 6.58
N ASP A 154 -6.28 17.86 5.81
CA ASP A 154 -7.13 16.90 5.09
C ASP A 154 -7.60 15.78 6.04
N LEU A 155 -6.81 15.48 7.08
CA LEU A 155 -7.12 14.49 8.12
C LEU A 155 -7.90 15.09 9.31
N LEU A 156 -7.44 16.24 9.81
CA LEU A 156 -7.97 16.85 11.02
C LEU A 156 -9.07 17.88 10.71
N GLY A 157 -9.28 18.26 9.45
CA GLY A 157 -10.15 19.37 9.08
C GLY A 157 -9.50 20.75 9.25
N ARG A 158 -10.28 21.82 9.03
CA ARG A 158 -9.83 23.25 9.10
C ARG A 158 -9.57 23.76 10.52
N PHE A 159 -9.02 22.96 11.44
CA PHE A 159 -8.71 23.41 12.80
C PHE A 159 -7.32 24.05 12.95
N LEU A 160 -6.60 24.27 11.84
CA LEU A 160 -5.35 25.02 11.84
C LEU A 160 -5.54 26.34 11.09
N PRO A 161 -5.21 27.50 11.71
CA PRO A 161 -5.17 28.76 10.98
C PRO A 161 -4.12 28.68 9.86
N SER A 162 -4.50 29.21 8.70
CA SER A 162 -3.64 29.43 7.53
C SER A 162 -2.45 30.31 7.83
#